data_AF-A0A5F1Y6S5-F1
#
_entry.id   AF-A0A5F1Y6S5-F1
#
_cell.length_a   1.000
_cell.length_b   1.000
_cell.length_c   1.000
_cell.angle_alpha   90.00
_cell.angle_beta   90.00
_cell.angle_gamma   90.00
#
_symmetry.space_group_name_H-M   'P 1'
#
loop_
_entity.id
_entity.type
_entity.pdbx_description
1 polymer ?
#
loop_
_entity_poly.entity_id
_entity_poly.type
_entity_poly.pdbx_seq_one_letter_code
_entity_poly.pdbx_strand_id
1 'polypeptide(L)'
;MFRKTVTLLFLAAFTSWGCPGDKGSDSTATNLMILFGIYSANEARYRCEPEENVRTQGAAPNFTLSTSTLNQVLVVQDEVYGDGGTAYLIGTVNFSGLGKDNPMGIVYTEQDHGLESNPYRFIYPLWETASGELIQDSGKSEAPGSRSTTTAFPIGATPSYFAPSAGYDNFGSNRLGTDFILPVPPSPSIPFHQVTNNTPQTCEEYKFRPDQSGIFGSALSGLGKIWQSRKKLNINLIFIDGVVTDQSAAGMADMIQELKDIYAQDTVKIDVTVTTSVVNSPGFVTIADLSDDFGDVANSLGSLYRSNPSGAQDPNSLNIYITRDYTVSSDAPAGILGISAGIPGIPVAGTPKSGMIVFVENHRSTGGAANCDSVGEDLCQSDQVFLAKTIAHEGAHFLGLYHLVEKDVIDGTSFTDPLPETPECRDQNGNDFIGLGECLGEGFFNSGGLNLMFWAGNPEMNQTQITGEQGWVLRSHPLVY
;
A
#
# COMPACT_ATOMS: atom_id res chain seq x y z
N MET A 1 -37.55 14.31 -12.21
CA MET A 1 -38.52 14.78 -11.20
C MET A 1 -39.50 13.70 -10.72
N PHE A 2 -39.79 12.66 -11.52
CA PHE A 2 -40.74 11.58 -11.17
C PHE A 2 -40.20 10.46 -10.25
N ARG A 3 -38.90 10.44 -9.92
CA ARG A 3 -38.26 9.33 -9.17
C ARG A 3 -37.99 9.61 -7.68
N LYS A 4 -37.80 10.88 -7.27
CA LYS A 4 -37.68 11.26 -5.84
C LYS A 4 -38.97 11.01 -5.05
N THR A 5 -40.10 10.99 -5.74
CA THR A 5 -41.43 10.78 -5.16
C THR A 5 -41.68 9.32 -4.78
N VAL A 6 -41.06 8.35 -5.48
CA VAL A 6 -41.29 6.91 -5.23
C VAL A 6 -40.59 6.44 -3.94
N THR A 7 -39.37 6.91 -3.67
CA THR A 7 -38.62 6.55 -2.45
C THR A 7 -39.25 7.16 -1.19
N LEU A 8 -39.75 8.40 -1.28
CA LEU A 8 -40.51 9.04 -0.20
C LEU A 8 -41.89 8.41 0.02
N LEU A 9 -42.57 7.96 -1.05
CA LEU A 9 -43.82 7.21 -0.92
C LEU A 9 -43.62 5.81 -0.33
N PHE A 10 -42.49 5.15 -0.59
CA PHE A 10 -42.18 3.87 0.04
C PHE A 10 -41.92 4.02 1.55
N LEU A 11 -41.13 5.02 1.98
CA LEU A 11 -40.96 5.31 3.42
C LEU A 11 -42.27 5.72 4.12
N ALA A 12 -43.16 6.45 3.43
CA ALA A 12 -44.45 6.86 3.98
C ALA A 12 -45.48 5.73 4.02
N ALA A 13 -45.44 4.80 3.06
CA ALA A 13 -46.33 3.62 3.06
C ALA A 13 -45.97 2.63 4.17
N PHE A 14 -44.67 2.49 4.51
CA PHE A 14 -44.24 1.58 5.58
C PHE A 14 -44.47 2.10 7.01
N THR A 15 -44.60 3.41 7.21
CA THR A 15 -44.96 4.00 8.51
C THR A 15 -46.47 4.11 8.72
N SER A 16 -47.28 3.98 7.67
CA SER A 16 -48.75 4.16 7.73
C SER A 16 -49.55 2.86 7.66
N TRP A 17 -48.93 1.70 7.37
CA TRP A 17 -49.59 0.38 7.38
C TRP A 17 -49.22 -0.48 8.60
N GLY A 18 -49.36 0.13 9.78
CA GLY A 18 -49.46 -0.60 11.03
C GLY A 18 -50.92 -1.00 11.34
N CYS A 19 -51.15 -2.31 11.37
CA CYS A 19 -52.25 -3.06 12.01
C CYS A 19 -53.59 -3.22 11.25
N PRO A 20 -54.14 -4.46 11.19
CA PRO A 20 -54.73 -5.03 12.41
C PRO A 20 -54.36 -6.49 12.74
N GLY A 21 -54.11 -6.72 14.04
CA GLY A 21 -54.60 -7.89 14.78
C GLY A 21 -54.01 -9.26 14.47
N ASP A 22 -52.87 -9.59 15.08
CA ASP A 22 -52.86 -10.62 16.13
C ASP A 22 -51.54 -10.58 16.91
N LYS A 23 -51.64 -10.55 18.25
CA LYS A 23 -50.49 -10.54 19.16
C LYS A 23 -49.95 -11.97 19.32
N GLY A 24 -49.23 -12.44 18.31
CA GLY A 24 -48.11 -13.36 18.54
C GLY A 24 -46.89 -12.53 18.90
N SER A 25 -46.17 -12.89 19.96
CA SER A 25 -45.01 -12.18 20.52
C SER A 25 -43.75 -12.24 19.64
N ASP A 26 -43.91 -12.19 18.32
CA ASP A 26 -42.81 -12.36 17.38
C ASP A 26 -42.32 -10.99 16.90
N SER A 27 -41.35 -10.44 17.64
CA SER A 27 -40.64 -9.22 17.27
C SER A 27 -39.72 -9.40 16.06
N THR A 28 -39.55 -10.63 15.58
CA THR A 28 -38.65 -10.97 14.46
C THR A 28 -39.06 -10.28 13.17
N ALA A 29 -40.36 -10.25 12.85
CA ALA A 29 -40.86 -9.58 11.64
C ALA A 29 -40.61 -8.06 11.68
N THR A 30 -40.87 -7.41 12.82
CA THR A 30 -40.60 -5.98 13.01
C THR A 30 -39.10 -5.67 12.92
N ASN A 31 -38.26 -6.50 13.55
CA ASN A 31 -36.81 -6.35 13.51
C ASN A 31 -36.26 -6.55 12.09
N LEU A 32 -36.72 -7.56 11.36
CA LEU A 32 -36.37 -7.78 9.95
C LEU A 32 -36.75 -6.59 9.08
N MET A 33 -37.93 -6.02 9.27
CA MET A 33 -38.38 -4.84 8.51
C MET A 33 -37.53 -3.60 8.82
N ILE A 34 -37.13 -3.40 10.08
CA ILE A 34 -36.19 -2.34 10.47
C ILE A 34 -34.83 -2.58 9.82
N LEU A 35 -34.31 -3.80 9.85
CA LEU A 35 -33.04 -4.16 9.22
C LEU A 35 -33.08 -3.93 7.70
N PHE A 36 -34.16 -4.32 7.01
CA PHE A 36 -34.35 -4.04 5.59
C PHE A 36 -34.47 -2.54 5.29
N GLY A 37 -35.14 -1.77 6.15
CA GLY A 37 -35.24 -0.32 6.02
C GLY A 37 -33.89 0.37 6.19
N ILE A 38 -33.11 -0.03 7.19
CA ILE A 38 -31.74 0.45 7.41
C ILE A 38 -30.84 0.06 6.24
N TYR A 39 -30.89 -1.20 5.81
CA TYR A 39 -30.14 -1.69 4.65
C TYR A 39 -30.48 -0.91 3.39
N SER A 40 -31.76 -0.70 3.09
CA SER A 40 -32.19 0.04 1.89
C SER A 40 -31.78 1.52 1.94
N ALA A 41 -31.87 2.16 3.10
CA ALA A 41 -31.39 3.53 3.29
C ALA A 41 -29.87 3.62 3.14
N ASN A 42 -29.16 2.60 3.62
CA ASN A 42 -27.72 2.45 3.49
C ASN A 42 -27.34 2.28 2.01
N GLU A 43 -27.94 1.34 1.28
CA GLU A 43 -27.72 1.16 -0.16
C GLU A 43 -28.00 2.46 -0.95
N ALA A 44 -29.10 3.14 -0.66
CA ALA A 44 -29.43 4.41 -1.32
C ALA A 44 -28.40 5.52 -1.05
N ARG A 45 -27.77 5.55 0.13
CA ARG A 45 -26.75 6.53 0.51
C ARG A 45 -25.44 6.33 -0.26
N TYR A 46 -25.04 5.06 -0.45
CA TYR A 46 -23.76 4.72 -1.08
C TYR A 46 -23.88 4.35 -2.56
N ARG A 47 -25.10 4.35 -3.11
CA ARG A 47 -25.33 4.24 -4.55
C ARG A 47 -24.65 5.38 -5.31
N CYS A 48 -24.06 5.01 -6.43
CA CYS A 48 -23.47 5.89 -7.43
C CYS A 48 -24.09 5.58 -8.79
N GLU A 49 -24.48 6.62 -9.52
CA GLU A 49 -24.87 6.46 -10.92
C GLU A 49 -23.60 6.33 -11.78
N PRO A 50 -23.62 5.55 -12.88
CA PRO A 50 -22.46 5.38 -13.75
C PRO A 50 -21.85 6.69 -14.25
N GLU A 51 -22.68 7.71 -14.49
CA GLU A 51 -22.23 9.03 -14.95
C GLU A 51 -21.36 9.76 -13.90
N GLU A 52 -21.53 9.46 -12.61
CA GLU A 52 -20.73 10.02 -11.51
C GLU A 52 -19.33 9.40 -11.40
N ASN A 53 -19.07 8.33 -12.16
CA ASN A 53 -17.79 7.64 -12.22
C ASN A 53 -17.02 7.91 -13.51
N VAL A 54 -17.57 8.72 -14.42
CA VAL A 54 -16.87 9.05 -15.68
C VAL A 54 -15.73 10.03 -15.39
N ARG A 55 -14.49 9.59 -15.64
CA ARG A 55 -13.31 10.47 -15.66
C ARG A 55 -13.15 11.09 -17.04
N THR A 56 -13.16 12.42 -17.12
CA THR A 56 -13.04 13.17 -18.39
C THR A 56 -11.66 13.79 -18.60
N GLN A 57 -10.78 13.79 -17.60
CA GLN A 57 -9.48 14.45 -17.60
C GLN A 57 -8.47 13.72 -16.70
N GLY A 58 -7.17 13.93 -16.94
CA GLY A 58 -6.06 13.30 -16.23
C GLY A 58 -4.95 12.87 -17.18
N ALA A 59 -4.11 13.82 -17.63
CA ALA A 59 -3.04 13.54 -18.58
C ALA A 59 -1.75 13.02 -17.92
N ALA A 60 -1.54 13.36 -16.64
CA ALA A 60 -0.39 13.02 -15.83
C ALA A 60 -0.80 12.99 -14.34
N PRO A 61 0.03 12.43 -13.44
CA PRO A 61 -0.15 12.56 -12.00
C PRO A 61 -0.37 14.02 -11.58
N ASN A 62 -1.25 14.25 -10.62
CA ASN A 62 -1.57 15.57 -10.11
C ASN A 62 -1.53 15.56 -8.58
N PHE A 63 -0.49 16.16 -8.01
CA PHE A 63 -0.29 16.26 -6.58
C PHE A 63 0.48 17.53 -6.21
N THR A 64 0.31 17.95 -4.97
CA THR A 64 1.03 19.09 -4.40
C THR A 64 2.18 18.57 -3.54
N LEU A 65 3.38 19.10 -3.71
CA LEU A 65 4.54 18.86 -2.85
C LEU A 65 4.83 20.13 -2.03
N SER A 66 4.93 19.96 -0.71
CA SER A 66 5.41 20.99 0.21
C SER A 66 6.60 20.45 1.00
N THR A 67 7.61 21.30 1.22
CA THR A 67 8.79 20.94 2.01
C THR A 67 8.94 21.95 3.13
N SER A 68 9.23 21.47 4.33
CA SER A 68 9.39 22.31 5.52
C SER A 68 10.23 21.58 6.56
N THR A 69 10.44 22.19 7.72
CA THR A 69 11.23 21.62 8.81
C THR A 69 10.49 21.65 10.13
N LEU A 70 10.68 20.62 10.96
CA LEU A 70 10.18 20.54 12.33
C LEU A 70 11.32 20.71 13.33
N ASN A 71 11.11 21.53 14.35
CA ASN A 71 12.07 21.75 15.45
C ASN A 71 11.43 21.75 16.83
N GLN A 72 10.11 21.78 16.90
CA GLN A 72 9.38 21.81 18.15
C GLN A 72 9.31 20.40 18.73
N VAL A 73 9.83 20.24 19.95
CA VAL A 73 9.63 19.05 20.78
C VAL A 73 8.37 19.26 21.60
N LEU A 74 7.41 18.35 21.45
CA LEU A 74 6.14 18.33 22.19
C LEU A 74 6.29 17.57 23.51
N VAL A 75 6.90 16.39 23.45
CA VAL A 75 7.11 15.50 24.60
C VAL A 75 8.51 14.92 24.55
N VAL A 76 9.13 14.81 25.72
CA VAL A 76 10.38 14.06 25.93
C VAL A 76 10.06 12.93 26.89
N GLN A 77 10.39 11.71 26.52
CA GLN A 77 10.18 10.54 27.36
C GLN A 77 11.50 9.77 27.46
N ASP A 78 12.04 9.68 28.67
CA ASP A 78 13.24 8.91 28.97
C ASP A 78 12.92 7.42 29.12
N GLU A 79 13.93 6.56 28.91
CA GLU A 79 13.86 5.11 29.09
C GLU A 79 12.74 4.42 28.26
N VAL A 80 12.43 4.93 27.06
CA VAL A 80 11.38 4.37 26.17
C VAL A 80 11.85 3.11 25.47
N TYR A 81 13.11 3.11 25.08
CA TYR A 81 13.67 2.06 24.26
C TYR A 81 14.33 0.99 25.14
N GLY A 82 14.45 -0.24 24.62
CA GLY A 82 14.95 -1.39 25.40
C GLY A 82 16.37 -1.24 25.95
N ASP A 83 17.14 -0.29 25.44
CA ASP A 83 18.49 0.07 25.89
C ASP A 83 18.53 1.32 26.82
N GLY A 84 17.37 1.84 27.21
CA GLY A 84 17.22 2.98 28.12
C GLY A 84 17.27 4.37 27.46
N GLY A 85 17.17 4.48 26.14
CA GLY A 85 17.22 5.80 25.49
C GLY A 85 15.94 6.62 25.54
N THR A 86 16.10 7.89 25.18
CA THR A 86 15.05 8.91 25.19
C THR A 86 14.35 9.00 23.83
N ALA A 87 13.02 9.08 23.83
CA ALA A 87 12.22 9.38 22.65
C ALA A 87 11.69 10.82 22.68
N TYR A 88 11.60 11.43 21.51
CA TYR A 88 11.15 12.80 21.31
C TYR A 88 9.92 12.80 20.40
N LEU A 89 8.77 13.20 20.94
CA LEU A 89 7.61 13.52 20.11
C LEU A 89 7.82 14.92 19.53
N ILE A 90 7.87 15.03 18.21
CA ILE A 90 8.06 16.30 17.52
C ILE A 90 6.79 16.78 16.82
N GLY A 91 6.71 18.09 16.60
CA GLY A 91 5.52 18.81 16.14
C GLY A 91 4.86 18.27 14.86
N THR A 92 3.65 18.75 14.61
CA THR A 92 2.71 18.16 13.65
C THR A 92 2.83 18.68 12.22
N VAL A 93 2.92 17.77 11.25
CA VAL A 93 2.68 18.06 9.83
C VAL A 93 1.19 18.03 9.55
N ASN A 94 0.59 19.18 9.24
CA ASN A 94 -0.84 19.32 9.06
C ASN A 94 -1.26 19.19 7.59
N PHE A 95 -2.30 18.42 7.33
CA PHE A 95 -2.97 18.36 6.04
C PHE A 95 -4.30 19.11 6.10
N SER A 96 -4.37 20.25 5.41
CA SER A 96 -5.64 20.96 5.24
C SER A 96 -6.38 20.40 4.03
N GLY A 97 -7.55 19.79 4.26
CA GLY A 97 -8.50 19.48 3.20
C GLY A 97 -8.32 18.13 2.50
N LEU A 98 -7.72 17.15 3.18
CA LEU A 98 -7.85 15.75 2.77
C LEU A 98 -9.34 15.35 2.75
N GLY A 99 -9.74 14.60 1.73
CA GLY A 99 -11.15 14.35 1.43
C GLY A 99 -11.34 13.86 0.01
N LYS A 100 -12.58 13.97 -0.47
CA LYS A 100 -12.95 13.58 -1.85
C LYS A 100 -12.03 14.20 -2.92
N ASP A 101 -11.70 15.48 -2.79
CA ASP A 101 -10.89 16.19 -3.78
C ASP A 101 -9.38 15.98 -3.57
N ASN A 102 -8.99 15.58 -2.35
CA ASN A 102 -7.61 15.29 -1.99
C ASN A 102 -7.51 13.93 -1.25
N PRO A 103 -7.53 12.81 -1.98
CA PRO A 103 -7.87 11.53 -1.37
C PRO A 103 -6.73 10.81 -0.66
N MET A 104 -5.51 11.35 -0.67
CA MET A 104 -4.39 10.78 0.08
C MET A 104 -3.39 11.87 0.43
N GLY A 105 -2.93 11.86 1.68
CA GLY A 105 -1.75 12.56 2.13
C GLY A 105 -0.61 11.58 2.37
N ILE A 106 0.60 11.91 1.92
CA ILE A 106 1.84 11.19 2.21
C ILE A 106 2.79 12.15 2.91
N VAL A 107 3.44 11.71 3.98
CA VAL A 107 4.52 12.46 4.61
C VAL A 107 5.76 11.60 4.75
N TYR A 108 6.90 12.19 4.39
CA TYR A 108 8.22 11.62 4.51
C TYR A 108 9.06 12.49 5.45
N THR A 109 9.91 11.84 6.25
CA THR A 109 10.93 12.53 7.03
C THR A 109 12.20 11.69 7.16
N GLU A 110 13.31 12.35 7.45
CA GLU A 110 14.61 11.73 7.72
C GLU A 110 15.36 12.47 8.83
N GLN A 111 16.17 11.73 9.58
CA GLN A 111 17.04 12.27 10.61
C GLN A 111 18.40 11.58 10.57
N ASP A 112 19.45 12.38 10.33
CA ASP A 112 20.83 11.92 10.51
C ASP A 112 21.22 12.01 11.98
N HIS A 113 21.15 10.88 12.69
CA HIS A 113 21.46 10.83 14.12
C HIS A 113 22.65 9.94 14.50
N GLY A 114 23.33 9.33 13.51
CA GLY A 114 24.55 8.53 13.72
C GLY A 114 24.43 7.35 14.69
N LEU A 115 23.21 7.01 15.14
CA LEU A 115 22.97 5.81 15.93
C LEU A 115 23.00 4.61 14.97
N GLU A 116 23.62 3.51 15.39
CA GLU A 116 23.58 2.26 14.64
C GLU A 116 22.13 1.86 14.38
N SER A 117 21.86 1.35 13.17
CA SER A 117 20.55 0.79 12.83
C SER A 117 20.23 -0.33 13.82
N ASN A 118 19.27 -0.08 14.70
CA ASN A 118 18.86 -1.01 15.75
C ASN A 118 17.34 -0.90 15.87
N PRO A 119 16.61 -2.04 15.94
CA PRO A 119 15.15 -2.05 16.11
C PRO A 119 14.65 -1.26 17.33
N TYR A 120 15.51 -0.91 18.29
CA TYR A 120 15.18 -0.08 19.45
C TYR A 120 15.45 1.42 19.26
N ARG A 121 15.76 1.90 18.04
CA ARG A 121 15.96 3.33 17.76
C ARG A 121 15.36 3.64 16.40
N PHE A 122 14.14 4.16 16.39
CA PHE A 122 13.38 4.36 15.17
C PHE A 122 12.70 5.72 15.11
N ILE A 123 12.45 6.16 13.88
CA ILE A 123 11.48 7.19 13.53
C ILE A 123 10.13 6.50 13.33
N TYR A 124 9.13 6.92 14.10
CA TYR A 124 7.78 6.37 13.98
C TYR A 124 6.75 7.48 13.77
N PRO A 125 6.00 7.45 12.65
CA PRO A 125 4.96 8.42 12.40
C PRO A 125 3.68 8.07 13.16
N LEU A 126 2.97 9.11 13.63
CA LEU A 126 1.72 9.02 14.36
C LEU A 126 0.67 9.90 13.68
N TRP A 127 -0.38 9.30 13.13
CA TRP A 127 -1.51 10.08 12.60
C TRP A 127 -2.44 10.52 13.71
N GLU A 128 -2.90 11.77 13.64
CA GLU A 128 -3.84 12.35 14.59
C GLU A 128 -4.97 13.13 13.91
N THR A 129 -6.09 13.23 14.62
CA THR A 129 -7.23 14.05 14.23
C THR A 129 -6.99 15.53 14.57
N ALA A 130 -7.90 16.41 14.12
CA ALA A 130 -7.87 17.83 14.49
C ALA A 130 -7.96 18.10 16.00
N SER A 131 -8.49 17.15 16.79
CA SER A 131 -8.54 17.21 18.25
C SER A 131 -7.26 16.72 18.94
N GLY A 132 -6.26 16.26 18.18
CA GLY A 132 -5.04 15.63 18.71
C GLY A 132 -5.28 14.20 19.20
N GLU A 133 -6.37 13.55 18.75
CA GLU A 133 -6.61 12.15 19.07
C GLU A 133 -5.84 11.29 18.09
N LEU A 134 -5.01 10.39 18.61
CA LEU A 134 -4.27 9.44 17.80
C LEU A 134 -5.25 8.56 17.02
N ILE A 135 -5.01 8.44 15.72
CA ILE A 135 -5.76 7.59 14.81
C ILE A 135 -5.18 6.17 14.80
N GLN A 136 -4.09 5.94 15.53
CA GLN A 136 -3.50 4.61 15.70
C GLN A 136 -4.38 3.74 16.60
N ASP A 137 -5.12 2.82 15.98
CA ASP A 137 -5.65 1.63 16.63
C ASP A 137 -4.84 0.41 16.20
N SER A 138 -4.86 -0.61 17.06
CA SER A 138 -4.23 -1.93 17.12
C SER A 138 -4.11 -2.80 15.85
N GLY A 139 -4.36 -2.26 14.65
CA GLY A 139 -4.20 -2.94 13.37
C GLY A 139 -3.37 -2.19 12.31
N LYS A 140 -3.16 -0.85 12.42
CA LYS A 140 -2.24 -0.13 11.54
C LYS A 140 -0.87 0.02 12.19
N SER A 141 0.05 -0.90 11.91
CA SER A 141 1.46 -0.65 12.20
C SER A 141 2.05 0.17 11.06
N GLU A 142 2.38 1.43 11.32
CA GLU A 142 3.22 2.19 10.39
C GLU A 142 4.59 1.52 10.31
N ALA A 143 5.26 1.57 9.16
CA ALA A 143 6.60 1.01 9.02
C ALA A 143 7.61 1.94 9.72
N PRO A 144 8.22 1.55 10.87
CA PRO A 144 9.26 2.34 11.48
C PRO A 144 10.47 2.43 10.52
N GLY A 145 11.13 3.58 10.52
CA GLY A 145 12.43 3.75 9.87
C GLY A 145 13.53 3.87 10.90
N SER A 146 14.76 3.44 10.60
CA SER A 146 15.87 3.75 11.49
C SER A 146 16.21 5.24 11.40
N ARG A 147 16.43 5.74 10.18
CA ARG A 147 16.82 7.13 9.90
C ARG A 147 15.93 7.81 8.86
N SER A 148 15.05 7.08 8.17
CA SER A 148 14.03 7.68 7.31
C SER A 148 12.73 6.86 7.29
N THR A 149 11.59 7.54 7.30
CA THR A 149 10.26 6.89 7.24
C THR A 149 9.32 7.63 6.30
N THR A 150 8.32 6.92 5.81
CA THR A 150 7.17 7.48 5.08
C THR A 150 5.91 6.88 5.65
N THR A 151 4.85 7.66 5.70
CA THR A 151 3.51 7.16 5.98
C THR A 151 2.50 7.85 5.09
N ALA A 152 1.35 7.21 4.89
CA ALA A 152 0.23 7.80 4.19
C ALA A 152 -1.11 7.51 4.84
N PHE A 153 -2.05 8.36 4.49
CA PHE A 153 -3.43 8.27 4.91
C PHE A 153 -4.36 8.54 3.72
N PRO A 154 -4.81 7.50 2.99
CA PRO A 154 -5.93 7.60 2.07
C PRO A 154 -7.24 7.89 2.81
N ILE A 155 -8.15 8.58 2.12
CA ILE A 155 -9.45 8.98 2.64
C ILE A 155 -10.55 8.29 1.87
N GLY A 156 -11.50 7.68 2.59
CA GLY A 156 -12.71 7.08 2.02
C GLY A 156 -13.77 6.88 3.08
N ALA A 157 -14.78 6.07 2.73
CA ALA A 157 -15.88 5.70 3.62
C ALA A 157 -15.65 4.38 4.38
N THR A 158 -14.41 3.87 4.41
CA THR A 158 -14.06 2.59 5.05
C THR A 158 -13.81 2.80 6.56
N PRO A 159 -14.70 2.29 7.44
CA PRO A 159 -14.76 2.71 8.84
C PRO A 159 -13.81 1.97 9.81
N SER A 160 -12.92 1.11 9.31
CA SER A 160 -12.08 0.24 10.16
C SER A 160 -10.58 0.49 10.07
N TYR A 161 -10.06 1.13 9.01
CA TYR A 161 -8.61 1.35 8.84
C TYR A 161 -8.20 2.82 8.70
N PHE A 162 -8.96 3.64 7.96
CA PHE A 162 -8.65 5.06 7.73
C PHE A 162 -9.60 6.02 8.45
N ALA A 163 -10.34 5.54 9.44
CA ALA A 163 -11.41 6.29 10.08
C ALA A 163 -11.86 5.59 11.37
N PRO A 164 -11.30 5.93 12.54
CA PRO A 164 -11.81 5.38 13.78
C PRO A 164 -13.21 5.96 14.01
N SER A 165 -14.17 5.07 14.27
CA SER A 165 -15.56 5.37 14.68
C SER A 165 -16.56 5.79 13.60
N ALA A 166 -17.82 5.39 13.83
CA ALA A 166 -18.99 5.82 13.07
C ALA A 166 -19.11 7.35 13.12
N GLY A 167 -18.78 8.01 12.01
CA GLY A 167 -18.79 9.48 11.91
C GLY A 167 -17.90 10.03 10.80
N TYR A 168 -16.92 9.24 10.36
CA TYR A 168 -16.02 9.56 9.25
C TYR A 168 -16.67 9.25 7.87
N ASP A 169 -17.87 9.79 7.66
CA ASP A 169 -18.30 10.14 6.31
C ASP A 169 -17.49 11.39 5.91
N ASN A 170 -16.23 11.18 5.51
CA ASN A 170 -15.16 12.17 5.30
C ASN A 170 -15.41 13.17 4.15
N PHE A 171 -16.52 13.90 4.22
CA PHE A 171 -16.96 14.82 3.17
C PHE A 171 -16.78 16.30 3.57
N GLY A 172 -15.91 16.60 4.54
CA GLY A 172 -15.62 17.95 5.04
C GLY A 172 -14.12 18.25 5.18
N SER A 173 -13.79 19.46 5.64
CA SER A 173 -12.42 19.94 5.88
C SER A 173 -11.79 19.23 7.09
N ASN A 174 -11.42 17.96 6.92
CA ASN A 174 -10.64 17.24 7.90
C ASN A 174 -9.26 17.87 7.99
N ARG A 175 -8.88 18.23 9.22
CA ARG A 175 -7.48 18.52 9.55
C ARG A 175 -6.94 17.23 10.14
N LEU A 176 -6.06 16.57 9.38
CA LEU A 176 -5.27 15.46 9.88
C LEU A 176 -3.85 15.97 10.12
N GLY A 177 -3.25 15.48 11.19
CA GLY A 177 -1.88 15.74 11.56
C GLY A 177 -1.05 14.47 11.48
N THR A 178 0.24 14.62 11.24
CA THR A 178 1.22 13.57 11.52
C THR A 178 2.29 14.11 12.44
N ASP A 179 2.40 13.49 13.61
CA ASP A 179 3.52 13.68 14.54
C ASP A 179 4.57 12.60 14.28
N PHE A 180 5.78 12.79 14.82
CA PHE A 180 6.82 11.78 14.74
C PHE A 180 7.46 11.56 16.10
N ILE A 181 7.69 10.29 16.43
CA ILE A 181 8.63 9.90 17.49
C ILE A 181 10.01 9.81 16.86
N LEU A 182 10.99 10.47 17.47
CA LEU A 182 12.39 10.44 17.05
C LEU A 182 13.31 9.91 18.17
N PRO A 183 14.43 9.27 17.81
CA PRO A 183 15.41 8.78 18.78
C PRO A 183 16.37 9.85 19.29
N VAL A 184 16.50 10.99 18.61
CA VAL A 184 17.31 12.13 19.08
C VAL A 184 16.58 13.46 18.86
N PRO A 185 16.96 14.54 19.59
CA PRO A 185 16.34 15.86 19.42
C PRO A 185 16.43 16.39 17.98
N PRO A 186 15.47 17.22 17.52
CA PRO A 186 15.47 17.83 16.20
C PRO A 186 16.46 19.01 16.10
N SER A 187 17.75 18.73 16.27
CA SER A 187 18.86 19.70 16.18
C SER A 187 19.99 19.14 15.28
N PRO A 188 20.07 19.54 14.00
CA PRO A 188 19.28 20.57 13.32
C PRO A 188 17.81 20.19 13.09
N SER A 189 17.00 21.16 12.68
CA SER A 189 15.58 20.95 12.38
C SER A 189 15.39 19.86 11.32
N ILE A 190 14.36 19.04 11.52
CA ILE A 190 14.10 17.82 10.77
C ILE A 190 13.35 18.14 9.49
N PRO A 191 13.88 17.81 8.30
CA PRO A 191 13.17 18.03 7.05
C PRO A 191 11.97 17.08 6.93
N PHE A 192 10.91 17.57 6.31
CA PHE A 192 9.82 16.72 5.85
C PHE A 192 9.35 17.12 4.46
N HIS A 193 8.84 16.13 3.74
CA HIS A 193 8.13 16.29 2.47
C HIS A 193 6.68 15.88 2.67
N GLN A 194 5.77 16.76 2.30
CA GLN A 194 4.32 16.54 2.35
C GLN A 194 3.79 16.47 0.93
N VAL A 195 3.19 15.35 0.55
CA VAL A 195 2.55 15.15 -0.74
C VAL A 195 1.06 14.99 -0.55
N THR A 196 0.28 15.76 -1.29
CA THR A 196 -1.19 15.67 -1.29
C THR A 196 -1.65 15.30 -2.69
N ASN A 197 -2.36 14.17 -2.83
CA ASN A 197 -3.01 13.81 -4.09
C ASN A 197 -4.09 14.86 -4.40
N ASN A 198 -4.06 15.48 -5.58
CA ASN A 198 -5.06 16.46 -6.01
C ASN A 198 -6.03 15.86 -7.04
N THR A 199 -5.98 14.56 -7.28
CA THR A 199 -6.85 13.85 -8.22
C THR A 199 -8.14 13.49 -7.50
N PRO A 200 -9.29 14.10 -7.83
CA PRO A 200 -10.52 13.85 -7.10
C PRO A 200 -10.99 12.40 -7.23
N GLN A 201 -11.60 11.89 -6.17
CA GLN A 201 -12.29 10.61 -6.17
C GLN A 201 -13.61 10.70 -6.96
N THR A 202 -13.85 9.65 -7.74
CA THR A 202 -15.17 9.34 -8.30
C THR A 202 -16.15 8.93 -7.21
N CYS A 203 -17.44 8.86 -7.55
CA CYS A 203 -18.46 8.42 -6.60
C CYS A 203 -18.16 7.06 -5.98
N GLU A 204 -17.80 6.08 -6.80
CA GLU A 204 -17.48 4.74 -6.33
C GLU A 204 -16.24 4.69 -5.41
N GLU A 205 -15.28 5.60 -5.58
CA GLU A 205 -14.05 5.64 -4.77
C GLU A 205 -14.29 6.27 -3.40
N TYR A 206 -14.97 7.43 -3.34
CA TYR A 206 -15.19 8.09 -2.04
C TYR A 206 -16.28 7.40 -1.20
N LYS A 207 -17.20 6.65 -1.83
CA LYS A 207 -18.23 5.82 -1.17
C LYS A 207 -17.85 4.35 -1.09
N PHE A 208 -16.61 3.99 -1.42
CA PHE A 208 -16.16 2.60 -1.39
C PHE A 208 -16.39 1.97 -0.03
N ARG A 209 -16.76 0.69 -0.03
CA ARG A 209 -17.01 -0.12 1.14
C ARG A 209 -16.49 -1.53 0.91
N PRO A 210 -15.81 -2.12 1.91
CA PRO A 210 -15.41 -3.51 1.82
C PRO A 210 -16.64 -4.42 1.88
N ASP A 211 -16.55 -5.54 1.18
CA ASP A 211 -17.41 -6.71 1.35
C ASP A 211 -17.31 -7.29 2.78
N GLN A 212 -18.22 -8.21 3.12
CA GLN A 212 -18.19 -8.87 4.43
C GLN A 212 -16.91 -9.71 4.61
N SER A 213 -16.30 -9.59 5.79
CA SER A 213 -15.03 -10.23 6.17
C SER A 213 -15.18 -11.22 7.33
N GLY A 214 -14.08 -11.92 7.66
CA GLY A 214 -14.01 -12.82 8.81
C GLY A 214 -14.88 -14.07 8.66
N ILE A 215 -15.75 -14.37 9.64
CA ILE A 215 -16.60 -15.58 9.63
C ILE A 215 -17.56 -15.67 8.44
N PHE A 216 -17.86 -14.54 7.80
CA PHE A 216 -18.71 -14.48 6.60
C PHE A 216 -17.90 -14.30 5.30
N GLY A 217 -16.58 -14.13 5.40
CA GLY A 217 -15.68 -14.00 4.26
C GLY A 217 -15.26 -15.35 3.66
N SER A 218 -14.54 -15.31 2.53
CA SER A 218 -14.00 -16.49 1.84
C SER A 218 -12.76 -16.14 1.01
N ALA A 219 -12.20 -17.11 0.29
CA ALA A 219 -11.17 -16.88 -0.73
C ALA A 219 -11.56 -15.91 -1.85
N LEU A 220 -12.85 -15.58 -1.99
CA LEU A 220 -13.37 -14.68 -3.01
C LEU A 220 -13.76 -13.29 -2.48
N SER A 221 -13.55 -13.02 -1.18
CA SER A 221 -13.86 -11.73 -0.57
C SER A 221 -13.17 -10.58 -1.33
N GLY A 222 -13.94 -9.56 -1.73
CA GLY A 222 -13.44 -8.40 -2.48
C GLY A 222 -13.05 -8.67 -3.94
N LEU A 223 -12.92 -9.93 -4.38
CA LEU A 223 -12.50 -10.28 -5.76
C LEU A 223 -13.61 -10.06 -6.80
N GLY A 224 -14.85 -9.85 -6.35
CA GLY A 224 -15.99 -9.52 -7.22
C GLY A 224 -16.09 -8.04 -7.63
N LYS A 225 -15.24 -7.16 -7.06
CA LYS A 225 -15.31 -5.72 -7.33
C LYS A 225 -14.94 -5.43 -8.79
N ILE A 226 -15.80 -4.65 -9.45
CA ILE A 226 -15.53 -4.04 -10.76
C ILE A 226 -15.53 -2.53 -10.60
N TRP A 227 -14.37 -1.89 -10.78
CA TRP A 227 -14.29 -0.43 -10.91
C TRP A 227 -14.82 0.03 -12.27
N GLN A 228 -15.68 1.04 -12.27
CA GLN A 228 -16.25 1.60 -13.51
C GLN A 228 -15.27 2.55 -14.19
N SER A 229 -14.47 3.25 -13.38
CA SER A 229 -13.47 4.21 -13.84
C SER A 229 -12.08 3.57 -13.98
N ARG A 230 -11.41 3.86 -15.09
CA ARG A 230 -9.98 3.51 -15.29
C ARG A 230 -9.09 4.65 -14.82
N LYS A 231 -7.98 4.29 -14.20
CA LYS A 231 -6.86 5.19 -13.90
C LYS A 231 -5.62 4.78 -14.65
N LYS A 232 -4.58 5.61 -14.63
CA LYS A 232 -3.28 5.31 -15.22
C LYS A 232 -2.19 5.30 -14.17
N LEU A 233 -1.15 4.51 -14.42
CA LEU A 233 0.10 4.53 -13.68
C LEU A 233 1.26 4.49 -14.68
N ASN A 234 2.22 5.40 -14.52
CA ASN A 234 3.48 5.32 -15.25
C ASN A 234 4.49 4.55 -14.41
N ILE A 235 5.20 3.62 -15.04
CA ILE A 235 6.29 2.84 -14.45
C ILE A 235 7.55 3.14 -15.24
N ASN A 236 8.60 3.51 -14.53
CA ASN A 236 9.92 3.77 -15.10
C ASN A 236 10.89 2.67 -14.65
N LEU A 237 11.22 1.77 -15.56
CA LEU A 237 12.21 0.72 -15.34
C LEU A 237 13.61 1.29 -15.58
N ILE A 238 14.44 1.26 -14.55
CA ILE A 238 15.79 1.81 -14.53
C ILE A 238 16.75 0.63 -14.37
N PHE A 239 17.32 0.15 -15.46
CA PHE A 239 18.28 -0.93 -15.39
C PHE A 239 19.67 -0.41 -15.04
N ILE A 240 20.34 -1.08 -14.11
CA ILE A 240 21.79 -0.92 -13.98
C ILE A 240 22.45 -1.64 -15.16
N ASP A 241 23.41 -0.99 -15.82
CA ASP A 241 24.06 -1.53 -17.02
C ASP A 241 24.64 -2.94 -16.79
N GLY A 242 24.35 -3.85 -17.72
CA GLY A 242 24.85 -5.24 -17.72
C GLY A 242 24.09 -6.23 -16.84
N VAL A 243 22.91 -5.91 -16.30
CA VAL A 243 22.13 -6.86 -15.47
C VAL A 243 21.55 -8.03 -16.27
N VAL A 244 21.17 -7.78 -17.53
CA VAL A 244 20.80 -8.75 -18.57
C VAL A 244 21.36 -8.25 -19.91
N THR A 245 21.29 -9.06 -20.98
CA THR A 245 21.82 -8.66 -22.29
C THR A 245 20.92 -7.67 -23.05
N ASP A 246 19.60 -7.82 -22.99
CA ASP A 246 18.61 -6.89 -23.56
C ASP A 246 17.83 -6.16 -22.46
N GLN A 247 18.27 -4.94 -22.15
CA GLN A 247 17.70 -4.07 -21.12
C GLN A 247 16.61 -3.13 -21.66
N SER A 248 15.92 -3.53 -22.74
CA SER A 248 14.88 -2.76 -23.40
C SER A 248 13.47 -3.26 -23.07
N ALA A 249 12.46 -2.46 -23.43
CA ALA A 249 11.06 -2.90 -23.35
C ALA A 249 10.76 -4.13 -24.22
N ALA A 250 11.54 -4.39 -25.27
CA ALA A 250 11.39 -5.59 -26.09
C ALA A 250 11.97 -6.83 -25.40
N GLY A 251 13.13 -6.69 -24.76
CA GLY A 251 13.75 -7.76 -23.96
C GLY A 251 12.89 -8.19 -22.77
N MET A 252 12.10 -7.26 -22.21
CA MET A 252 11.20 -7.50 -21.08
C MET A 252 9.71 -7.56 -21.47
N ALA A 253 9.38 -7.94 -22.70
CA ALA A 253 8.02 -7.86 -23.21
C ALA A 253 7.01 -8.71 -22.40
N ASP A 254 7.39 -9.93 -22.00
CA ASP A 254 6.51 -10.81 -21.22
C ASP A 254 6.31 -10.26 -19.80
N MET A 255 7.38 -9.76 -19.16
CA MET A 255 7.29 -9.13 -17.84
C MET A 255 6.36 -7.91 -17.87
N ILE A 256 6.52 -7.04 -18.87
CA ILE A 256 5.72 -5.83 -19.03
C ILE A 256 4.24 -6.16 -19.30
N GLN A 257 3.97 -7.23 -20.06
CA GLN A 257 2.61 -7.64 -20.37
C GLN A 257 1.92 -8.21 -19.12
N GLU A 258 2.56 -9.12 -18.38
CA GLU A 258 2.02 -9.67 -17.14
C GLU A 258 1.76 -8.56 -16.10
N LEU A 259 2.69 -7.61 -15.96
CA LEU A 259 2.54 -6.46 -15.08
C LEU A 259 1.29 -5.62 -15.44
N LYS A 260 1.07 -5.38 -16.74
CA LYS A 260 -0.14 -4.68 -17.20
C LYS A 260 -1.40 -5.46 -16.89
N ASP A 261 -1.38 -6.77 -17.08
CA ASP A 261 -2.54 -7.63 -16.86
C ASP A 261 -2.91 -7.68 -15.36
N ILE A 262 -1.93 -7.73 -14.46
CA ILE A 262 -2.15 -7.66 -13.01
C ILE A 262 -2.87 -6.37 -12.62
N TYR A 263 -2.39 -5.20 -13.05
CA TYR A 263 -3.00 -3.91 -12.68
C TYR A 263 -4.32 -3.62 -13.44
N ALA A 264 -4.53 -4.25 -14.60
CA ALA A 264 -5.74 -4.07 -15.41
C ALA A 264 -6.96 -4.86 -14.92
N GLN A 265 -6.79 -5.77 -13.95
CA GLN A 265 -7.86 -6.55 -13.31
C GLN A 265 -9.05 -5.65 -12.90
N ASP A 266 -10.26 -6.21 -12.92
CA ASP A 266 -11.48 -5.47 -12.61
C ASP A 266 -11.50 -4.86 -11.20
N THR A 267 -10.81 -5.52 -10.27
CA THR A 267 -10.64 -5.12 -8.87
C THR A 267 -9.67 -3.95 -8.69
N VAL A 268 -8.92 -3.57 -9.74
CA VAL A 268 -7.91 -2.49 -9.70
C VAL A 268 -8.15 -1.42 -10.78
N LYS A 269 -8.33 -1.83 -12.04
CA LYS A 269 -8.57 -0.98 -13.22
C LYS A 269 -7.56 0.17 -13.38
N ILE A 270 -6.27 -0.16 -13.30
CA ILE A 270 -5.18 0.76 -13.57
C ILE A 270 -4.49 0.34 -14.88
N ASP A 271 -4.48 1.24 -15.87
CA ASP A 271 -3.77 1.04 -17.12
C ASP A 271 -2.29 1.47 -16.94
N VAL A 272 -1.38 0.52 -17.07
CA VAL A 272 0.06 0.75 -16.86
C VAL A 272 0.76 1.15 -18.17
N THR A 273 1.55 2.23 -18.11
CA THR A 273 2.48 2.63 -19.16
C THR A 273 3.91 2.45 -18.66
N VAL A 274 4.77 1.82 -19.47
CA VAL A 274 6.15 1.50 -19.07
C VAL A 274 7.15 2.27 -19.93
N THR A 275 8.14 2.89 -19.29
CA THR A 275 9.36 3.40 -19.91
C THR A 275 10.57 2.62 -19.39
N THR A 276 11.64 2.57 -20.18
CA THR A 276 12.89 1.88 -19.82
C THR A 276 14.08 2.82 -20.01
N SER A 277 15.03 2.79 -19.07
CA SER A 277 16.31 3.47 -19.16
C SER A 277 17.44 2.58 -18.66
N VAL A 278 18.66 2.83 -19.12
CA VAL A 278 19.87 2.12 -18.67
C VAL A 278 20.82 3.12 -18.04
N VAL A 279 21.33 2.78 -16.86
CA VAL A 279 22.23 3.62 -16.07
C VAL A 279 23.55 2.90 -15.89
N ASN A 280 24.63 3.53 -16.36
CA ASN A 280 25.99 3.03 -16.14
C ASN A 280 26.45 3.38 -14.72
N SER A 281 26.25 2.46 -13.78
CA SER A 281 26.69 2.60 -12.40
C SER A 281 27.10 1.23 -11.85
N PRO A 282 28.31 0.75 -12.17
CA PRO A 282 28.75 -0.62 -11.89
C PRO A 282 28.78 -0.95 -10.40
N GLY A 283 28.91 0.06 -9.53
CA GLY A 283 28.83 -0.11 -8.08
C GLY A 283 27.47 -0.64 -7.59
N PHE A 284 26.40 -0.45 -8.36
CA PHE A 284 25.05 -0.88 -8.01
C PHE A 284 24.59 -2.17 -8.70
N VAL A 285 25.46 -2.83 -9.48
CA VAL A 285 25.13 -4.14 -10.10
C VAL A 285 24.88 -5.20 -9.01
N THR A 286 25.61 -5.11 -7.91
CA THR A 286 25.35 -5.88 -6.69
C THR A 286 25.21 -4.89 -5.54
N ILE A 287 24.05 -4.85 -4.90
CA ILE A 287 23.82 -3.95 -3.76
C ILE A 287 24.61 -4.45 -2.55
N ALA A 288 25.38 -3.56 -1.93
CA ALA A 288 26.24 -3.92 -0.81
C ALA A 288 25.47 -4.10 0.50
N ASP A 289 24.41 -3.34 0.69
CA ASP A 289 23.64 -3.28 1.94
C ASP A 289 22.18 -2.90 1.66
N LEU A 290 21.25 -3.74 2.12
CA LEU A 290 19.80 -3.51 2.00
C LEU A 290 19.19 -2.81 3.22
N SER A 291 19.91 -2.80 4.35
CA SER A 291 19.46 -2.27 5.64
C SER A 291 19.73 -0.77 5.81
N ASP A 292 20.63 -0.20 5.02
CA ASP A 292 20.88 1.24 5.02
C ASP A 292 19.70 2.02 4.42
N ASP A 293 18.88 2.58 5.32
CA ASP A 293 17.70 3.39 5.02
C ASP A 293 17.99 4.90 4.95
N PHE A 294 19.26 5.32 5.08
CA PHE A 294 19.67 6.71 4.98
C PHE A 294 20.48 6.99 3.71
N GLY A 295 21.29 6.03 3.26
CA GLY A 295 22.09 6.11 2.04
C GLY A 295 23.50 6.67 2.23
N ASP A 296 24.10 6.45 3.40
CA ASP A 296 25.49 6.81 3.70
C ASP A 296 26.47 5.64 3.54
N VAL A 297 25.98 4.41 3.40
CA VAL A 297 26.79 3.25 3.06
C VAL A 297 27.01 3.20 1.55
N ALA A 298 28.27 3.09 1.12
CA ALA A 298 28.60 3.05 -0.30
C ALA A 298 27.95 1.83 -0.99
N ASN A 299 27.29 2.07 -2.13
CA ASN A 299 26.60 1.05 -2.93
C ASN A 299 25.43 0.35 -2.19
N SER A 300 24.93 0.92 -1.10
CA SER A 300 23.71 0.46 -0.45
C SER A 300 22.45 0.80 -1.24
N LEU A 301 21.33 0.20 -0.85
CA LEU A 301 20.02 0.52 -1.39
C LEU A 301 19.63 1.98 -1.16
N GLY A 302 19.80 2.49 0.06
CA GLY A 302 19.56 3.90 0.38
C GLY A 302 20.41 4.84 -0.48
N SER A 303 21.68 4.49 -0.71
CA SER A 303 22.59 5.33 -1.50
C SER A 303 22.24 5.31 -3.00
N LEU A 304 21.70 4.21 -3.53
CA LEU A 304 21.18 4.13 -4.90
C LEU A 304 20.05 5.14 -5.11
N TYR A 305 19.04 5.11 -4.23
CA TYR A 305 17.90 6.03 -4.34
C TYR A 305 18.31 7.49 -4.13
N ARG A 306 19.14 7.76 -3.12
CA ARG A 306 19.59 9.12 -2.81
C ARG A 306 20.48 9.71 -3.91
N SER A 307 21.42 8.92 -4.43
CA SER A 307 22.32 9.38 -5.48
C SER A 307 21.62 9.57 -6.83
N ASN A 308 20.50 8.86 -7.05
CA ASN A 308 19.70 8.89 -8.27
C ASN A 308 20.62 8.92 -9.52
N PRO A 309 21.38 7.85 -9.77
CA PRO A 309 22.45 7.87 -10.74
C PRO A 309 21.93 8.26 -12.12
N SER A 310 22.65 9.18 -12.77
CA SER A 310 22.27 9.80 -14.05
C SER A 310 20.93 10.57 -14.04
N GLY A 311 20.35 10.85 -12.87
CA GLY A 311 19.05 11.51 -12.75
C GLY A 311 17.91 10.66 -13.35
N ALA A 312 18.01 9.33 -13.26
CA ALA A 312 17.12 8.41 -13.97
C ALA A 312 15.70 8.33 -13.40
N GLN A 313 15.47 8.74 -12.15
CA GLN A 313 14.13 8.78 -11.56
C GLN A 313 13.24 9.85 -12.21
N ASP A 314 11.99 9.47 -12.51
CA ASP A 314 10.93 10.35 -12.94
C ASP A 314 9.94 10.59 -11.77
N PRO A 315 9.72 11.83 -11.31
CA PRO A 315 8.79 12.13 -10.22
C PRO A 315 7.32 11.83 -10.57
N ASN A 316 6.98 11.59 -11.83
CA ASN A 316 5.63 11.24 -12.28
C ASN A 316 5.44 9.73 -12.53
N SER A 317 6.39 8.91 -12.10
CA SER A 317 6.39 7.47 -12.34
C SER A 317 6.77 6.70 -11.08
N LEU A 318 6.28 5.46 -10.97
CA LEU A 318 6.85 4.48 -10.07
C LEU A 318 8.23 4.09 -10.61
N ASN A 319 9.29 4.48 -9.88
CA ASN A 319 10.67 4.23 -10.28
C ASN A 319 11.14 2.88 -9.76
N ILE A 320 11.55 2.01 -10.68
CA ILE A 320 11.95 0.63 -10.39
C ILE A 320 13.37 0.41 -10.86
N TYR A 321 14.28 0.23 -9.91
CA TYR A 321 15.63 -0.19 -10.24
C TYR A 321 15.67 -1.69 -10.47
N ILE A 322 16.25 -2.09 -11.60
CA ILE A 322 16.48 -3.50 -11.93
C ILE A 322 17.98 -3.72 -11.82
N THR A 323 18.37 -4.55 -10.84
CA THR A 323 19.76 -4.91 -10.61
C THR A 323 19.96 -6.42 -10.64
N ARG A 324 21.22 -6.86 -10.59
CA ARG A 324 21.55 -8.28 -10.67
C ARG A 324 21.27 -8.97 -9.35
N ASP A 325 21.89 -8.50 -8.27
CA ASP A 325 21.88 -9.19 -6.97
C ASP A 325 22.18 -8.24 -5.81
N TYR A 326 22.28 -8.80 -4.60
CA TYR A 326 22.74 -8.13 -3.39
C TYR A 326 23.72 -9.01 -2.61
N THR A 327 24.41 -8.39 -1.64
CA THR A 327 25.31 -9.10 -0.74
C THR A 327 24.52 -9.75 0.38
N VAL A 328 24.49 -11.08 0.43
CA VAL A 328 23.81 -11.84 1.49
C VAL A 328 24.50 -11.60 2.84
N SER A 329 23.68 -11.32 3.86
CA SER A 329 24.12 -11.09 5.24
C SER A 329 23.11 -11.69 6.24
N SER A 330 23.35 -11.52 7.54
CA SER A 330 22.36 -11.88 8.58
C SER A 330 21.08 -11.04 8.48
N ASP A 331 21.21 -9.78 8.09
CA ASP A 331 20.11 -8.81 8.01
C ASP A 331 19.43 -8.82 6.63
N ALA A 332 20.10 -9.42 5.63
CA ALA A 332 19.59 -9.65 4.28
C ALA A 332 19.88 -11.11 3.88
N PRO A 333 19.08 -12.09 4.36
CA PRO A 333 19.27 -13.49 4.00
C PRO A 333 19.03 -13.72 2.50
N ALA A 334 19.54 -14.83 1.97
CA ALA A 334 19.35 -15.20 0.56
C ALA A 334 17.86 -15.40 0.22
N GLY A 335 17.48 -15.07 -1.02
CA GLY A 335 16.13 -15.27 -1.55
C GLY A 335 15.21 -14.04 -1.54
N ILE A 336 15.72 -12.84 -1.23
CA ILE A 336 14.96 -11.59 -1.37
C ILE A 336 14.78 -11.29 -2.85
N LEU A 337 13.53 -11.17 -3.30
CA LEU A 337 13.20 -10.97 -4.72
C LEU A 337 13.23 -9.47 -5.09
N GLY A 338 12.73 -8.62 -4.20
CA GLY A 338 12.71 -7.18 -4.37
C GLY A 338 12.50 -6.48 -3.03
N ILE A 339 12.61 -5.15 -3.05
CA ILE A 339 12.35 -4.27 -1.90
C ILE A 339 11.72 -2.98 -2.39
N SER A 340 10.53 -2.65 -1.89
CA SER A 340 9.98 -1.32 -1.93
C SER A 340 10.64 -0.40 -0.91
N ALA A 341 11.04 0.80 -1.33
CA ALA A 341 11.79 1.69 -0.45
C ALA A 341 10.97 2.17 0.76
N GLY A 342 9.64 2.22 0.65
CA GLY A 342 8.73 2.56 1.73
C GLY A 342 7.33 1.99 1.50
N ILE A 343 6.54 1.95 2.58
CA ILE A 343 5.14 1.49 2.57
C ILE A 343 4.24 2.62 3.11
N PRO A 344 3.76 3.54 2.25
CA PRO A 344 4.13 3.70 0.84
C PRO A 344 5.48 4.38 0.65
N GLY A 345 5.96 4.39 -0.60
CA GLY A 345 7.04 5.26 -1.03
C GLY A 345 6.54 6.69 -1.27
N ILE A 346 7.46 7.58 -1.64
CA ILE A 346 7.15 8.99 -1.92
C ILE A 346 7.56 9.37 -3.36
N PRO A 347 6.72 10.09 -4.13
CA PRO A 347 7.08 10.55 -5.48
C PRO A 347 8.02 11.77 -5.46
N VAL A 348 9.11 11.67 -4.70
CA VAL A 348 10.16 12.69 -4.57
C VAL A 348 11.51 12.03 -4.82
N ALA A 349 12.06 12.23 -6.00
CA ALA A 349 13.35 11.68 -6.42
C ALA A 349 14.49 12.08 -5.47
N GLY A 350 15.50 11.21 -5.32
CA GLY A 350 16.67 11.47 -4.50
C GLY A 350 16.45 11.32 -2.99
N THR A 351 15.30 10.79 -2.56
CA THR A 351 15.09 10.37 -1.17
C THR A 351 15.31 8.86 -1.03
N PRO A 352 15.73 8.35 0.14
CA PRO A 352 15.74 6.92 0.45
C PRO A 352 14.42 6.18 0.25
N LYS A 353 13.28 6.88 0.06
CA LYS A 353 11.93 6.31 -0.08
C LYS A 353 11.33 6.52 -1.48
N SER A 354 12.17 6.82 -2.48
CA SER A 354 11.77 7.33 -3.80
C SER A 354 11.61 6.30 -4.92
N GLY A 355 11.71 5.02 -4.63
CA GLY A 355 11.53 3.96 -5.62
C GLY A 355 11.39 2.57 -5.02
N MET A 356 11.68 1.57 -5.83
CA MET A 356 11.80 0.17 -5.42
C MET A 356 12.90 -0.50 -6.24
N ILE A 357 13.33 -1.69 -5.81
CA ILE A 357 14.36 -2.48 -6.49
C ILE A 357 13.90 -3.94 -6.66
N VAL A 358 14.36 -4.59 -7.72
CA VAL A 358 14.23 -6.04 -7.92
C VAL A 358 15.57 -6.67 -8.30
N PHE A 359 15.80 -7.90 -7.83
CA PHE A 359 17.03 -8.66 -8.03
C PHE A 359 16.82 -9.77 -9.05
N VAL A 360 17.31 -9.55 -10.27
CA VAL A 360 17.03 -10.42 -11.42
C VAL A 360 17.47 -11.86 -11.19
N GLU A 361 18.63 -12.08 -10.56
CA GLU A 361 19.19 -13.43 -10.43
C GLU A 361 18.36 -14.33 -9.50
N ASN A 362 17.61 -13.76 -8.56
CA ASN A 362 16.72 -14.54 -7.67
C ASN A 362 15.42 -14.98 -8.35
N HIS A 363 15.18 -14.55 -9.59
CA HIS A 363 14.01 -14.96 -10.38
C HIS A 363 14.33 -16.03 -11.43
N ARG A 364 15.61 -16.39 -11.61
CA ARG A 364 15.98 -17.41 -12.59
C ARG A 364 15.51 -18.78 -12.14
N SER A 365 14.73 -19.44 -12.99
CA SER A 365 14.45 -20.85 -12.82
C SER A 365 15.73 -21.67 -12.98
N THR A 366 15.90 -22.69 -12.13
CA THR A 366 17.01 -23.64 -12.26
C THR A 366 16.56 -24.85 -13.06
N GLY A 367 17.17 -25.11 -14.22
CA GLY A 367 17.02 -26.37 -14.96
C GLY A 367 15.80 -26.50 -15.87
N GLY A 368 15.16 -25.41 -16.33
CA GLY A 368 13.92 -25.46 -17.11
C GLY A 368 13.86 -24.46 -18.26
N ALA A 369 14.06 -24.96 -19.49
CA ALA A 369 14.09 -24.26 -20.78
C ALA A 369 15.47 -23.68 -21.20
N ALA A 370 15.75 -23.72 -22.50
CA ALA A 370 17.08 -23.58 -23.07
C ALA A 370 17.76 -22.22 -22.74
N ASN A 371 18.94 -22.29 -22.12
CA ASN A 371 19.96 -21.22 -22.06
C ASN A 371 19.68 -19.97 -21.20
N CYS A 372 18.69 -19.95 -20.31
CA CYS A 372 18.39 -18.77 -19.47
C CYS A 372 18.97 -18.82 -18.04
N ASP A 373 19.60 -19.93 -17.66
CA ASP A 373 20.08 -20.17 -16.28
C ASP A 373 21.43 -19.48 -15.98
N SER A 374 22.02 -18.79 -16.97
CA SER A 374 23.33 -18.14 -16.81
C SER A 374 23.18 -16.72 -16.29
N VAL A 375 23.99 -16.39 -15.29
CA VAL A 375 24.05 -15.05 -14.69
C VAL A 375 24.31 -14.00 -15.76
N GLY A 376 23.49 -12.94 -15.77
CA GLY A 376 23.62 -11.82 -16.70
C GLY A 376 23.09 -12.06 -18.12
N GLU A 377 22.58 -13.26 -18.45
CA GLU A 377 21.88 -13.50 -19.72
C GLU A 377 20.41 -13.06 -19.65
N ASP A 378 19.71 -12.99 -20.78
CA ASP A 378 18.29 -12.66 -20.80
C ASP A 378 17.44 -13.68 -20.01
N LEU A 379 16.33 -13.18 -19.45
CA LEU A 379 15.38 -13.99 -18.71
C LEU A 379 14.45 -14.75 -19.64
N CYS A 380 14.19 -16.01 -19.32
CA CYS A 380 13.16 -16.80 -19.98
C CYS A 380 11.76 -16.25 -19.63
N GLN A 381 10.76 -16.61 -20.43
CA GLN A 381 9.38 -16.13 -20.24
C GLN A 381 8.85 -16.39 -18.82
N SER A 382 9.09 -17.58 -18.25
CA SER A 382 8.68 -17.89 -16.87
C SER A 382 9.33 -17.01 -15.83
N ASP A 383 10.61 -16.70 -16.00
CA ASP A 383 11.37 -15.86 -15.08
C ASP A 383 10.91 -14.40 -15.20
N GLN A 384 10.59 -13.95 -16.42
CA GLN A 384 9.99 -12.63 -16.66
C GLN A 384 8.61 -12.50 -16.02
N VAL A 385 7.77 -13.53 -16.12
CA VAL A 385 6.45 -13.57 -15.46
C VAL A 385 6.61 -13.56 -13.94
N PHE A 386 7.58 -14.30 -13.39
CA PHE A 386 7.85 -14.28 -11.96
C PHE A 386 8.36 -12.91 -11.50
N LEU A 387 9.28 -12.30 -12.24
CA LEU A 387 9.75 -10.93 -12.01
C LEU A 387 8.61 -9.91 -12.07
N ALA A 388 7.64 -10.07 -12.99
CA ALA A 388 6.47 -9.19 -13.08
C ALA A 388 5.62 -9.23 -11.81
N LYS A 389 5.42 -10.42 -11.23
CA LYS A 389 4.68 -10.59 -9.96
C LYS A 389 5.40 -9.90 -8.81
N THR A 390 6.73 -10.06 -8.71
CA THR A 390 7.55 -9.33 -7.73
C THR A 390 7.45 -7.82 -7.93
N ILE A 391 7.57 -7.35 -9.18
CA ILE A 391 7.42 -5.92 -9.49
C ILE A 391 6.04 -5.40 -9.07
N ALA A 392 4.98 -6.17 -9.33
CA ALA A 392 3.63 -5.80 -8.94
C ALA A 392 3.47 -5.77 -7.41
N HIS A 393 4.04 -6.75 -6.69
CA HIS A 393 4.02 -6.85 -5.23
C HIS A 393 4.73 -5.66 -4.56
N GLU A 394 5.98 -5.41 -4.92
CA GLU A 394 6.75 -4.28 -4.39
C GLU A 394 6.17 -2.93 -4.85
N GLY A 395 5.64 -2.87 -6.07
CA GLY A 395 4.92 -1.70 -6.56
C GLY A 395 3.66 -1.42 -5.75
N ALA A 396 2.94 -2.47 -5.33
CA ALA A 396 1.79 -2.34 -4.46
C ALA A 396 2.18 -1.88 -3.04
N HIS A 397 3.32 -2.34 -2.50
CA HIS A 397 3.91 -1.76 -1.30
C HIS A 397 4.20 -0.27 -1.45
N PHE A 398 4.86 0.12 -2.55
CA PHE A 398 5.15 1.52 -2.84
C PHE A 398 3.86 2.37 -2.89
N LEU A 399 2.77 1.80 -3.39
CA LEU A 399 1.47 2.47 -3.50
C LEU A 399 0.62 2.40 -2.22
N GLY A 400 1.07 1.68 -1.17
CA GLY A 400 0.51 1.73 0.18
C GLY A 400 -0.14 0.45 0.69
N LEU A 401 0.04 -0.70 0.03
CA LEU A 401 -0.41 -2.00 0.54
C LEU A 401 0.63 -2.63 1.47
N TYR A 402 0.16 -3.44 2.41
CA TYR A 402 0.97 -4.23 3.34
C TYR A 402 0.86 -5.70 2.97
N HIS A 403 1.74 -6.53 3.54
CA HIS A 403 1.55 -7.96 3.46
C HIS A 403 0.25 -8.36 4.15
N LEU A 404 -0.49 -9.27 3.54
CA LEU A 404 -1.69 -9.85 4.17
C LEU A 404 -1.41 -10.41 5.56
N VAL A 405 -0.22 -11.00 5.67
CA VAL A 405 0.35 -11.48 6.92
C VAL A 405 1.87 -11.49 6.78
N GLU A 406 2.57 -11.15 7.86
CA GLU A 406 4.03 -11.31 7.92
C GLU A 406 4.45 -12.78 8.11
N LYS A 407 5.69 -13.11 7.70
CA LYS A 407 6.21 -14.48 7.77
C LYS A 407 6.25 -15.04 9.20
N ASP A 408 6.58 -14.16 10.15
CA ASP A 408 6.85 -14.49 11.55
C ASP A 408 5.62 -14.22 12.39
N VAL A 409 5.27 -15.19 13.23
CA VAL A 409 4.24 -15.06 14.26
C VAL A 409 4.94 -14.85 15.59
N ILE A 410 4.58 -13.79 16.33
CA ILE A 410 5.17 -13.50 17.65
C ILE A 410 4.15 -13.84 18.72
N ASP A 411 4.51 -14.74 19.63
CA ASP A 411 3.65 -15.19 20.74
C ASP A 411 2.24 -15.64 20.28
N GLY A 412 2.17 -16.35 19.15
CA GLY A 412 0.91 -16.80 18.55
C GLY A 412 0.04 -15.68 17.93
N THR A 413 0.60 -14.47 17.80
CA THR A 413 -0.05 -13.32 17.17
C THR A 413 0.50 -13.12 15.76
N SER A 414 -0.37 -13.26 14.76
CA SER A 414 -0.07 -12.93 13.37
C SER A 414 -0.35 -11.44 13.15
N PHE A 415 0.61 -10.73 12.56
CA PHE A 415 0.40 -9.36 12.10
C PHE A 415 -0.24 -9.44 10.72
N THR A 416 -1.54 -9.14 10.64
CA THR A 416 -2.28 -9.14 9.39
C THR A 416 -2.36 -7.74 8.81
N ASP A 417 -2.60 -7.65 7.51
CA ASP A 417 -3.01 -6.38 6.96
C ASP A 417 -4.35 -5.94 7.59
N PRO A 418 -4.66 -4.65 7.49
CA PRO A 418 -5.82 -4.06 8.14
C PRO A 418 -7.00 -3.88 7.19
N LEU A 419 -6.97 -4.51 6.00
CA LEU A 419 -7.99 -4.40 4.97
C LEU A 419 -9.01 -5.53 5.14
N PRO A 420 -10.26 -5.26 5.58
CA PRO A 420 -11.22 -6.33 5.83
C PRO A 420 -11.47 -7.29 4.67
N GLU A 421 -11.38 -6.86 3.40
CA GLU A 421 -11.63 -7.78 2.29
C GLU A 421 -10.55 -8.83 2.07
N THR A 422 -9.34 -8.64 2.62
CA THR A 422 -8.22 -9.51 2.32
C THR A 422 -8.35 -10.84 3.07
N PRO A 423 -8.31 -11.98 2.36
CA PRO A 423 -8.34 -13.25 3.06
C PRO A 423 -7.11 -13.42 3.95
N GLU A 424 -7.33 -13.65 5.23
CA GLU A 424 -6.29 -13.91 6.21
C GLU A 424 -5.58 -15.25 5.98
N CYS A 425 -4.40 -15.33 6.57
CA CYS A 425 -3.59 -16.52 6.69
C CYS A 425 -3.11 -16.65 8.12
N ARG A 426 -3.32 -17.81 8.73
CA ARG A 426 -2.93 -18.08 10.12
C ARG A 426 -2.01 -19.26 10.18
N ASP A 427 -1.11 -19.25 11.16
CA ASP A 427 -0.30 -20.43 11.48
C ASP A 427 -1.23 -21.52 12.02
N GLN A 428 -1.50 -22.52 11.18
CA GLN A 428 -2.42 -23.61 11.50
C GLN A 428 -1.71 -24.73 12.27
N ASN A 429 -0.39 -24.80 12.15
CA ASN A 429 0.40 -25.92 12.65
C ASN A 429 1.17 -25.56 13.94
N GLY A 430 1.21 -24.28 14.31
CA GLY A 430 1.78 -23.77 15.56
C GLY A 430 3.31 -23.76 15.56
N ASN A 431 3.95 -23.56 14.41
CA ASN A 431 5.41 -23.49 14.28
C ASN A 431 5.95 -22.06 14.19
N ASP A 432 5.12 -21.06 14.47
CA ASP A 432 5.41 -19.63 14.42
C ASP A 432 5.82 -19.13 13.02
N PHE A 433 5.42 -19.85 11.97
CA PHE A 433 5.76 -19.54 10.58
C PHE A 433 4.56 -19.77 9.65
N ILE A 434 4.18 -18.75 8.88
CA ILE A 434 3.04 -18.84 7.97
C ILE A 434 3.51 -19.09 6.55
N GLY A 435 3.44 -20.35 6.11
CA GLY A 435 3.83 -20.77 4.78
C GLY A 435 2.68 -20.76 3.78
N LEU A 436 3.04 -20.75 2.49
CA LEU A 436 2.07 -20.86 1.39
C LEU A 436 1.14 -22.09 1.53
N GLY A 437 1.64 -23.22 2.02
CA GLY A 437 0.82 -24.43 2.18
C GLY A 437 -0.38 -24.27 3.12
N GLU A 438 -0.34 -23.31 4.05
CA GLU A 438 -1.42 -23.04 5.01
C GLU A 438 -2.44 -22.03 4.46
N CYS A 439 -2.18 -21.50 3.27
CA CYS A 439 -2.80 -20.31 2.71
C CYS A 439 -3.50 -20.56 1.37
N LEU A 440 -3.69 -21.82 0.97
CA LEU A 440 -4.29 -22.21 -0.31
C LEU A 440 -5.66 -22.90 -0.15
N GLY A 441 -6.30 -22.76 1.01
CA GLY A 441 -7.66 -23.20 1.27
C GLY A 441 -8.73 -22.29 0.64
N GLU A 442 -9.99 -22.55 0.99
CA GLU A 442 -11.16 -21.83 0.44
C GLU A 442 -11.81 -20.86 1.46
N GLY A 443 -11.44 -20.97 2.74
CA GLY A 443 -11.99 -20.16 3.82
C GLY A 443 -11.22 -18.86 4.01
N PHE A 444 -11.86 -17.86 4.61
CA PHE A 444 -11.25 -16.55 4.80
C PHE A 444 -9.90 -16.60 5.54
N PHE A 445 -9.74 -17.49 6.52
CA PHE A 445 -8.53 -17.57 7.36
C PHE A 445 -7.43 -18.50 6.83
N ASN A 446 -7.59 -19.04 5.63
CA ASN A 446 -6.61 -19.97 5.05
C ASN A 446 -6.45 -19.85 3.54
N SER A 447 -6.75 -18.69 2.94
CA SER A 447 -6.77 -18.54 1.48
C SER A 447 -6.01 -17.32 0.94
N GLY A 448 -5.20 -16.65 1.76
CA GLY A 448 -4.44 -15.47 1.36
C GLY A 448 -3.28 -15.75 0.39
N GLY A 449 -2.91 -17.01 0.16
CA GLY A 449 -1.69 -17.40 -0.56
C GLY A 449 -1.68 -17.08 -2.06
N LEU A 450 -2.85 -16.85 -2.67
CA LEU A 450 -2.99 -16.42 -4.06
C LEU A 450 -3.08 -14.89 -4.22
N ASN A 451 -3.19 -14.16 -3.11
CA ASN A 451 -3.15 -12.70 -3.14
C ASN A 451 -1.75 -12.23 -3.52
N LEU A 452 -1.69 -11.16 -4.30
CA LEU A 452 -0.44 -10.53 -4.71
C LEU A 452 0.40 -10.13 -3.49
N MET A 453 -0.22 -9.70 -2.40
CA MET A 453 0.45 -9.23 -1.19
C MET A 453 0.76 -10.33 -0.17
N PHE A 454 0.74 -11.60 -0.56
CA PHE A 454 1.30 -12.65 0.29
C PHE A 454 2.83 -12.56 0.28
N TRP A 455 3.46 -12.59 1.47
CA TRP A 455 4.89 -12.27 1.64
C TRP A 455 5.85 -13.22 0.88
N ALA A 456 5.45 -14.48 0.67
CA ALA A 456 6.30 -15.46 -0.01
C ALA A 456 5.97 -15.54 -1.49
N GLY A 457 6.95 -15.24 -2.35
CA GLY A 457 6.84 -15.44 -3.80
C GLY A 457 7.09 -16.89 -4.22
N ASN A 458 6.37 -17.36 -5.24
CA ASN A 458 6.57 -18.69 -5.82
C ASN A 458 6.39 -18.65 -7.36
N PRO A 459 7.37 -19.14 -8.15
CA PRO A 459 7.32 -19.10 -9.62
C PRO A 459 6.23 -20.01 -10.21
N GLU A 460 5.83 -21.07 -9.50
CA GLU A 460 4.82 -22.04 -9.94
C GLU A 460 3.39 -21.61 -9.62
N MET A 461 3.21 -20.65 -8.70
CA MET A 461 1.89 -20.18 -8.27
C MET A 461 1.49 -18.86 -8.90
N ASN A 462 0.19 -18.72 -9.15
CA ASN A 462 -0.36 -17.50 -9.71
C ASN A 462 -0.83 -16.53 -8.62
N GLN A 463 0.15 -15.88 -7.97
CA GLN A 463 -0.08 -14.89 -6.92
C GLN A 463 -0.36 -13.51 -7.51
N THR A 464 -1.52 -13.35 -8.14
CA THR A 464 -1.89 -12.12 -8.84
C THR A 464 -3.18 -11.50 -8.32
N GLN A 465 -3.87 -12.14 -7.37
CA GLN A 465 -5.17 -11.67 -6.92
C GLN A 465 -5.03 -10.37 -6.11
N ILE A 466 -5.85 -9.37 -6.43
CA ILE A 466 -5.94 -8.11 -5.70
C ILE A 466 -7.41 -7.85 -5.39
N THR A 467 -7.76 -7.57 -4.14
CA THR A 467 -9.15 -7.28 -3.74
C THR A 467 -9.59 -5.89 -4.19
N GLY A 468 -10.91 -5.65 -4.19
CA GLY A 468 -11.47 -4.33 -4.49
C GLY A 468 -10.93 -3.24 -3.56
N GLU A 469 -10.80 -3.53 -2.27
CA GLU A 469 -10.26 -2.64 -1.25
C GLU A 469 -8.77 -2.38 -1.43
N GLN A 470 -7.99 -3.41 -1.75
CA GLN A 470 -6.59 -3.22 -2.14
C GLN A 470 -6.50 -2.30 -3.37
N GLY A 471 -7.34 -2.53 -4.38
CA GLY A 471 -7.48 -1.65 -5.54
C GLY A 471 -7.84 -0.21 -5.16
N TRP A 472 -8.73 0.00 -4.19
CA TRP A 472 -9.09 1.33 -3.69
C TRP A 472 -7.88 2.07 -3.07
N VAL A 473 -7.04 1.39 -2.30
CA VAL A 473 -5.80 1.96 -1.75
C VAL A 473 -4.83 2.33 -2.87
N LEU A 474 -4.53 1.39 -3.78
CA LEU A 474 -3.63 1.63 -4.92
C LEU A 474 -4.08 2.84 -5.75
N ARG A 475 -5.37 2.92 -6.03
CA ARG A 475 -5.99 4.00 -6.80
C ARG A 475 -5.97 5.34 -6.07
N SER A 476 -5.81 5.38 -4.75
CA SER A 476 -5.76 6.62 -3.98
C SER A 476 -4.37 7.28 -4.00
N HIS A 477 -3.34 6.57 -4.45
CA HIS A 477 -1.98 7.08 -4.50
C HIS A 477 -1.80 8.25 -5.50
N PRO A 478 -1.00 9.29 -5.18
CA PRO A 478 -0.72 10.45 -6.04
C PRO A 478 -0.23 10.15 -7.47
N LEU A 479 0.49 9.03 -7.65
CA LEU A 479 0.99 8.59 -8.95
C LEU A 479 -0.09 7.93 -9.84
N VAL A 480 -1.28 7.65 -9.30
CA VAL A 480 -2.36 6.94 -9.99
C VAL A 480 -3.51 7.91 -10.31
N TYR A 481 -3.69 8.21 -11.60
CA TYR A 481 -4.47 9.38 -12.06
C TYR A 481 -5.66 9.05 -12.97
#